data_AF-A0A8B8N9U0-F1
#
_entry.id   AF-A0A8B8N9U0-F1
#
_cell.length_a   1.000
_cell.length_b   1.000
_cell.length_c   1.000
_cell.angle_alpha   90.00
_cell.angle_beta   90.00
_cell.angle_gamma   90.00
#
_symmetry.space_group_name_H-M   'P 1'
#
loop_
_entity.id
_entity.type
_entity.pdbx_description
1 polymer ?
#
loop_
_entity_poly.entity_id
_entity_poly.type
_entity_poly.pdbx_seq_one_letter_code
_entity_poly.pdbx_strand_id
1 'polypeptide(L)'
;MPSLISPGKIHRLELENFKSYKGHQVIGPFYDFTAIIGPNGAGKSNLMDAISFVLGVRTGQLRGAQLKDLIYAFDDREKEQKGRRAFVRLVYQMGNGSELHFTRTITSSGGSEYRIDGKVVTWDEYKARLKSLGILVNARNFLVFQGDVESIASKNPKELTALLEQISGSEELKRDYEQLEAEKAVAEEKSALAYQKKRTVVLERKQKKEQKEEAEKHIRLQDRLVCFTGFFLSEFIKFNQNVSFISCVMLRNPTSEPLNFCFWLSHNHYIV
;
A
#
# COMPACT_ATOMS: atom_id res chain seq x y z
N MET A 1 -32.28 -25.86 4.25
CA MET A 1 -31.19 -25.97 3.25
C MET A 1 -31.68 -25.22 2.02
N PRO A 2 -31.16 -24.02 1.68
CA PRO A 2 -31.55 -23.36 0.44
C PRO A 2 -31.11 -24.28 -0.71
N SER A 3 -32.08 -24.69 -1.52
CA SER A 3 -31.88 -25.47 -2.74
C SER A 3 -30.83 -24.76 -3.60
N LEU A 4 -29.67 -25.39 -3.78
CA LEU A 4 -28.68 -24.96 -4.75
C LEU A 4 -29.39 -24.92 -6.10
N ILE A 5 -29.67 -23.70 -6.57
CA ILE A 5 -30.08 -23.43 -7.95
C ILE A 5 -29.10 -24.22 -8.81
N SER A 6 -29.60 -25.12 -9.66
CA SER A 6 -28.76 -25.95 -10.53
C SER A 6 -27.67 -25.04 -11.13
N PRO A 7 -26.39 -25.38 -10.95
CA PRO A 7 -25.32 -24.58 -11.54
C PRO A 7 -25.60 -24.51 -13.05
N GLY A 8 -25.55 -23.30 -13.61
CA GLY A 8 -25.80 -23.14 -15.02
C GLY A 8 -24.74 -23.88 -15.83
N LYS A 9 -25.09 -24.27 -17.06
CA LYS A 9 -24.25 -25.10 -17.93
C LYS A 9 -24.11 -24.49 -19.32
N ILE A 10 -23.01 -24.82 -19.98
CA ILE A 10 -22.87 -24.55 -21.41
C ILE A 10 -23.82 -25.49 -22.14
N HIS A 11 -24.77 -24.94 -22.90
CA HIS A 11 -25.78 -25.73 -23.60
C HIS A 11 -25.37 -26.03 -25.04
N ARG A 12 -24.92 -25.03 -25.79
CA ARG A 12 -24.43 -25.19 -27.17
C ARG A 12 -23.41 -24.10 -27.50
N LEU A 13 -22.62 -24.37 -28.53
CA LEU A 13 -21.65 -23.46 -29.09
C LEU A 13 -21.95 -23.25 -30.57
N GLU A 14 -22.04 -22.01 -30.99
CA GLU A 14 -22.33 -21.62 -32.35
C GLU A 14 -21.14 -20.87 -32.93
N LEU A 15 -20.66 -21.29 -34.07
CA LEU A 15 -19.45 -20.76 -34.70
C LEU A 15 -19.78 -20.36 -36.13
N GLU A 16 -19.13 -19.30 -36.61
CA GLU A 16 -19.13 -18.94 -38.02
C GLU A 16 -17.70 -18.65 -38.47
N ASN A 17 -17.25 -19.34 -39.53
CA ASN A 17 -15.96 -19.11 -40.18
C ASN A 17 -14.76 -19.10 -39.20
N PHE A 18 -14.75 -20.00 -38.22
CA PHE A 18 -13.72 -20.06 -37.19
C PHE A 18 -12.75 -21.23 -37.44
N LYS A 19 -11.45 -20.93 -37.64
CA LYS A 19 -10.37 -21.89 -37.92
C LYS A 19 -10.70 -22.87 -39.05
N SER A 20 -11.05 -24.12 -38.70
CA SER A 20 -11.40 -25.20 -39.64
C SER A 20 -12.90 -25.29 -39.93
N TYR A 21 -13.73 -24.54 -39.21
CA TYR A 21 -15.19 -24.55 -39.35
C TYR A 21 -15.62 -23.50 -40.36
N LYS A 22 -16.07 -23.95 -41.53
CA LYS A 22 -16.63 -23.09 -42.59
C LYS A 22 -18.14 -22.89 -42.40
N GLY A 23 -18.59 -21.66 -42.62
CA GLY A 23 -20.00 -21.29 -42.50
C GLY A 23 -20.50 -21.35 -41.06
N HIS A 24 -21.82 -21.26 -40.89
CA HIS A 24 -22.45 -21.36 -39.59
C HIS A 24 -22.56 -22.83 -39.14
N GLN A 25 -21.98 -23.13 -37.98
CA GLN A 25 -21.96 -24.47 -37.39
C GLN A 25 -22.47 -24.39 -35.95
N VAL A 26 -23.34 -25.32 -35.59
CA VAL A 26 -23.89 -25.43 -34.23
C VAL A 26 -23.38 -26.74 -33.63
N ILE A 27 -22.65 -26.63 -32.52
CA ILE A 27 -22.08 -27.74 -31.77
C ILE A 27 -22.83 -27.87 -30.45
N GLY A 28 -23.45 -29.03 -30.26
CA GLY A 28 -24.22 -29.36 -29.07
C GLY A 28 -25.44 -30.19 -29.42
N PRO A 29 -26.33 -30.42 -28.43
CA PRO A 29 -26.23 -29.93 -27.05
C PRO A 29 -25.11 -30.60 -26.25
N PHE A 30 -24.50 -29.83 -25.34
CA PHE A 30 -23.57 -30.35 -24.34
C PHE A 30 -24.33 -30.85 -23.11
N TYR A 31 -23.92 -32.02 -22.64
CA TYR A 31 -24.41 -32.64 -21.40
C TYR A 31 -23.33 -32.56 -20.32
N ASP A 32 -23.69 -32.95 -19.09
CA ASP A 32 -22.80 -32.87 -17.91
C ASP A 32 -21.46 -33.57 -18.14
N PHE A 33 -21.47 -34.64 -18.94
CA PHE A 33 -20.27 -35.27 -19.47
C PHE A 33 -20.38 -35.39 -20.99
N THR A 34 -19.45 -34.77 -21.72
CA THR A 34 -19.39 -34.82 -23.18
C THR A 34 -17.98 -35.13 -23.63
N ALA A 35 -17.80 -36.17 -24.45
CA ALA A 35 -16.52 -36.52 -25.04
C ALA A 35 -16.48 -36.10 -26.52
N ILE A 36 -15.41 -35.40 -26.92
CA ILE A 36 -15.18 -34.97 -28.30
C ILE A 36 -14.22 -35.97 -28.96
N ILE A 37 -14.71 -36.74 -29.94
CA ILE A 37 -13.92 -37.75 -30.66
C ILE A 37 -13.81 -37.41 -32.16
N GLY A 38 -12.84 -38.01 -32.84
CA GLY A 38 -12.62 -37.82 -34.27
C GLY A 38 -11.17 -38.09 -34.70
N PRO A 39 -10.89 -38.20 -36.00
CA PRO A 39 -9.54 -38.46 -36.51
C PRO A 39 -8.58 -37.28 -36.25
N ASN A 40 -7.28 -37.54 -36.34
CA ASN A 40 -6.28 -36.47 -36.23
C ASN A 40 -6.48 -35.43 -37.34
N GLY A 41 -6.40 -34.16 -37.00
CA GLY A 41 -6.68 -33.06 -37.93
C GLY A 41 -8.17 -32.70 -38.11
N ALA A 42 -9.11 -33.42 -37.50
CA ALA A 42 -10.55 -33.14 -37.62
C ALA A 42 -11.04 -31.84 -36.94
N GLY A 43 -10.13 -31.02 -36.38
CA GLY A 43 -10.49 -29.78 -35.70
C GLY A 43 -10.93 -29.92 -34.23
N LYS A 44 -10.73 -31.09 -33.60
CA LYS A 44 -11.06 -31.30 -32.16
C LYS A 44 -10.46 -30.23 -31.24
N SER A 45 -9.17 -29.93 -31.42
CA SER A 45 -8.49 -28.88 -30.66
C SER A 45 -9.01 -27.48 -31.00
N ASN A 46 -9.53 -27.27 -32.21
CA ASN A 46 -10.09 -25.97 -32.63
C ASN A 46 -11.41 -25.69 -31.91
N LEU A 47 -12.17 -26.72 -31.53
CA LEU A 47 -13.35 -26.55 -30.67
C LEU A 47 -12.96 -26.03 -29.28
N MET A 48 -11.89 -26.59 -28.69
CA MET A 48 -11.35 -26.11 -27.42
C MET A 48 -10.84 -24.66 -27.54
N ASP A 49 -10.19 -24.33 -28.66
CA ASP A 49 -9.77 -22.96 -28.96
C ASP A 49 -10.96 -22.00 -29.13
N ALA A 50 -12.08 -22.45 -29.70
CA ALA A 50 -13.30 -21.64 -29.83
C ALA A 50 -13.92 -21.30 -28.46
N ILE A 51 -13.99 -22.28 -27.56
CA ILE A 51 -14.45 -22.07 -26.18
C ILE A 51 -13.50 -21.09 -25.45
N SER A 52 -12.19 -21.34 -25.55
CA SER A 52 -11.17 -20.46 -24.96
C SER A 52 -11.26 -19.03 -25.52
N PHE A 53 -11.54 -18.91 -26.82
CA PHE A 53 -11.67 -17.64 -27.51
C PHE A 53 -12.88 -16.84 -26.99
N VAL A 54 -14.07 -17.46 -26.89
CA VAL A 54 -15.28 -16.76 -26.44
C VAL A 54 -15.23 -16.41 -24.95
N LEU A 55 -14.57 -17.23 -24.14
CA LEU A 55 -14.34 -16.96 -22.72
C LEU A 55 -13.26 -15.89 -22.49
N GLY A 56 -12.59 -15.42 -23.56
CA GLY A 56 -11.71 -14.26 -23.50
C GLY A 56 -10.27 -14.57 -23.06
N VAL A 57 -9.80 -15.80 -23.29
CA VAL A 57 -8.38 -16.14 -23.14
C VAL A 57 -7.55 -15.29 -24.12
N ARG A 58 -6.36 -14.85 -23.68
CA ARG A 58 -5.46 -14.01 -24.50
C ARG A 58 -5.07 -14.76 -25.77
N THR A 59 -5.06 -14.04 -26.88
CA THR A 59 -4.87 -14.60 -28.23
C THR A 59 -3.49 -15.20 -28.44
N GLY A 60 -2.45 -14.69 -27.77
CA GLY A 60 -1.10 -15.27 -27.80
C GLY A 60 -0.99 -16.67 -27.16
N GLN A 61 -2.07 -17.16 -26.53
CA GLN A 61 -2.15 -18.51 -25.98
C GLN A 61 -3.02 -19.44 -26.82
N LEU A 62 -3.76 -18.89 -27.78
CA LEU A 62 -4.40 -19.69 -28.80
C LEU A 62 -3.32 -20.05 -29.82
N ARG A 63 -3.44 -21.26 -30.40
CA ARG A 63 -2.55 -21.70 -31.48
C ARG A 63 -2.84 -20.83 -32.72
N GLY A 64 -2.09 -19.75 -32.89
CA GLY A 64 -2.21 -18.74 -33.96
C GLY A 64 -1.59 -17.41 -33.54
N ALA A 65 -0.68 -16.85 -34.34
CA ALA A 65 0.10 -15.67 -33.96
C ALA A 65 -0.74 -14.37 -33.91
N GLN A 66 -1.79 -14.27 -34.74
CA GLN A 66 -2.63 -13.08 -34.85
C GLN A 66 -4.13 -13.42 -34.86
N LEU A 67 -4.97 -12.50 -34.37
CA LEU A 67 -6.43 -12.66 -34.33
C LEU A 67 -7.05 -13.00 -35.70
N LYS A 68 -6.49 -12.42 -36.77
CA LYS A 68 -6.93 -12.67 -38.15
C LYS A 68 -6.71 -14.13 -38.59
N ASP A 69 -5.76 -14.84 -38.00
CA ASP A 69 -5.44 -16.23 -38.34
C ASP A 69 -6.47 -17.21 -37.77
N LEU A 70 -7.33 -16.75 -36.87
CA LEU A 70 -8.45 -17.53 -36.34
C LEU A 70 -9.65 -17.54 -37.30
N ILE A 71 -9.65 -16.70 -38.33
CA ILE A 71 -10.69 -16.68 -39.35
C ILE A 71 -10.40 -17.80 -40.37
N TYR A 72 -11.41 -18.61 -40.67
CA TYR A 72 -11.32 -19.65 -41.70
C TYR A 72 -10.85 -19.04 -43.03
N ALA A 73 -9.89 -19.69 -43.67
CA ALA A 73 -9.43 -19.36 -45.01
C ALA A 73 -9.14 -20.66 -45.77
N PHE A 74 -9.67 -20.78 -46.99
CA PHE A 74 -9.44 -21.95 -47.84
C PHE A 74 -8.03 -21.94 -48.45
N ASP A 75 -7.52 -20.75 -48.80
CA ASP A 75 -6.20 -20.52 -49.36
C ASP A 75 -5.58 -19.21 -48.84
N ASP A 76 -4.25 -19.06 -48.96
CA ASP A 76 -3.54 -17.84 -48.57
C ASP A 76 -4.00 -16.59 -49.35
N ARG A 77 -4.56 -16.76 -50.55
CA ARG A 77 -5.17 -15.67 -51.32
C ARG A 77 -6.49 -15.18 -50.71
N GLU A 78 -7.27 -16.09 -50.14
CA GLU A 78 -8.45 -15.69 -49.37
C GLU A 78 -8.02 -14.96 -48.11
N LYS A 79 -6.88 -15.31 -47.49
CA LYS A 79 -6.32 -14.60 -46.32
C LYS A 79 -6.04 -13.11 -46.52
N GLU A 80 -6.03 -12.61 -47.76
CA GLU A 80 -5.84 -11.20 -48.09
C GLU A 80 -7.15 -10.45 -48.42
N GLN A 81 -8.27 -11.15 -48.59
CA GLN A 81 -9.55 -10.51 -48.91
C GLN A 81 -10.08 -9.66 -47.74
N LYS A 82 -10.45 -8.41 -48.01
CA LYS A 82 -11.03 -7.48 -47.03
C LYS A 82 -12.48 -7.85 -46.73
N GLY A 83 -12.89 -7.80 -45.46
CA GLY A 83 -14.29 -7.97 -45.03
C GLY A 83 -14.65 -9.33 -44.43
N ARG A 84 -13.67 -10.23 -44.25
CA ARG A 84 -13.93 -11.50 -43.56
C ARG A 84 -14.19 -11.28 -42.08
N ARG A 85 -15.13 -12.06 -41.57
CA ARG A 85 -15.57 -12.01 -40.18
C ARG A 85 -15.78 -13.45 -39.69
N ALA A 86 -15.37 -13.67 -38.46
CA ALA A 86 -15.65 -14.89 -37.73
C ALA A 86 -16.36 -14.53 -36.43
N PHE A 87 -17.26 -15.37 -35.95
CA PHE A 87 -17.80 -15.23 -34.61
C PHE A 87 -17.88 -16.57 -33.91
N VAL A 88 -17.78 -16.52 -32.59
CA VAL A 88 -18.10 -17.64 -31.72
C VAL A 88 -19.12 -17.14 -30.71
N ARG A 89 -20.18 -17.90 -30.53
CA ARG A 89 -21.28 -17.63 -29.61
C ARG A 89 -21.48 -18.83 -28.70
N LEU A 90 -21.33 -18.62 -27.40
CA LEU A 90 -21.57 -19.61 -26.36
C LEU A 90 -22.93 -19.33 -25.73
N VAL A 91 -23.77 -20.35 -25.72
CA VAL A 91 -25.09 -20.31 -25.10
C VAL A 91 -24.98 -20.96 -23.73
N TYR A 92 -25.13 -20.16 -22.69
CA TYR A 92 -25.10 -20.59 -21.30
C TYR A 92 -26.53 -20.67 -20.77
N GLN A 93 -26.94 -21.86 -20.34
CA GLN A 93 -28.24 -22.09 -19.73
C GLN A 93 -28.12 -21.92 -18.21
N MET A 94 -28.83 -20.94 -17.67
CA MET A 94 -28.91 -20.71 -16.23
C MET A 94 -29.86 -21.72 -15.57
N GLY A 95 -29.72 -21.92 -14.25
CA GLY A 95 -30.57 -22.85 -13.49
C GLY A 95 -32.07 -22.49 -13.46
N ASN A 96 -32.44 -21.25 -13.84
CA ASN A 96 -33.82 -20.81 -14.03
C ASN A 96 -34.38 -21.09 -15.44
N GLY A 97 -33.60 -21.74 -16.32
CA GLY A 97 -33.95 -22.01 -17.71
C GLY A 97 -33.69 -20.86 -18.69
N SER A 98 -33.23 -19.69 -18.23
CA SER A 98 -32.86 -18.58 -19.11
C SER A 98 -31.56 -18.89 -19.87
N GLU A 99 -31.52 -18.54 -21.16
CA GLU A 99 -30.32 -18.63 -21.99
C GLU A 99 -29.60 -17.29 -22.04
N LEU A 100 -28.30 -17.29 -21.76
CA LEU A 100 -27.42 -16.14 -21.88
C LEU A 100 -26.45 -16.38 -23.04
N HIS A 101 -26.35 -15.40 -23.94
CA HIS A 101 -25.57 -15.53 -25.16
C HIS A 101 -24.30 -14.68 -25.10
N PHE A 102 -23.16 -15.34 -24.99
CA PHE A 102 -21.85 -14.70 -25.03
C PHE A 102 -21.28 -14.80 -26.44
N THR A 103 -21.13 -13.68 -27.14
CA THR A 103 -20.62 -13.68 -28.52
C THR A 103 -19.34 -12.86 -28.61
N ARG A 104 -18.32 -13.42 -29.26
CA ARG A 104 -17.09 -12.71 -29.60
C ARG A 104 -16.87 -12.77 -31.11
N THR A 105 -16.72 -11.60 -31.72
CA THR A 105 -16.58 -11.45 -33.17
C THR A 105 -15.17 -10.94 -33.50
N ILE A 106 -14.57 -11.47 -34.57
CA ILE A 106 -13.27 -11.04 -35.10
C ILE A 106 -13.49 -10.47 -36.49
N THR A 107 -12.90 -9.30 -36.74
CA THR A 107 -12.85 -8.70 -38.08
C THR A 107 -11.49 -8.93 -38.73
N SER A 108 -11.43 -8.91 -40.06
CA SER A 108 -10.18 -8.99 -40.82
C SER A 108 -9.18 -7.85 -40.52
N SER A 109 -9.65 -6.75 -39.92
CA SER A 109 -8.81 -5.65 -39.43
C SER A 109 -8.06 -5.98 -38.13
N GLY A 110 -8.29 -7.15 -37.52
CA GLY A 110 -7.69 -7.56 -36.24
C GLY A 110 -8.44 -7.03 -35.01
N GLY A 111 -9.59 -6.37 -35.20
CA GLY A 111 -10.47 -5.97 -34.11
C GLY A 111 -11.24 -7.16 -33.54
N SER A 112 -11.44 -7.18 -32.23
CA SER A 112 -12.38 -8.10 -31.58
C SER A 112 -13.49 -7.33 -30.89
N GLU A 113 -14.73 -7.73 -31.12
CA GLU A 113 -15.92 -7.13 -30.54
C GLU A 113 -16.59 -8.14 -29.60
N TYR A 114 -17.01 -7.69 -28.41
CA TYR A 114 -17.70 -8.50 -27.41
C TYR A 114 -19.17 -8.14 -27.37
N ARG A 115 -20.04 -9.14 -27.33
CA ARG A 115 -21.48 -8.96 -27.22
C ARG A 115 -22.08 -9.90 -26.19
N ILE A 116 -23.04 -9.39 -25.42
CA ILE A 116 -23.89 -10.17 -24.50
C ILE A 116 -25.33 -10.01 -24.95
N ASP A 117 -26.03 -11.11 -25.21
CA ASP A 117 -27.41 -11.13 -25.72
C ASP A 117 -27.62 -10.21 -26.94
N GLY A 118 -26.61 -10.17 -27.81
CA GLY A 118 -26.62 -9.35 -29.03
C GLY A 118 -26.25 -7.87 -28.83
N LYS A 119 -26.12 -7.39 -27.59
CA LYS A 119 -25.67 -6.01 -27.29
C LYS A 119 -24.16 -5.92 -27.23
N VAL A 120 -23.59 -4.90 -27.86
CA VAL A 120 -22.15 -4.61 -27.80
C VAL A 120 -21.78 -4.10 -26.42
N VAL A 121 -20.78 -4.71 -25.80
CA VAL A 121 -20.32 -4.39 -24.45
C VAL A 121 -18.82 -4.21 -24.42
N THR A 122 -18.33 -3.51 -23.41
CA THR A 122 -16.87 -3.39 -23.17
C THR A 122 -16.31 -4.71 -22.64
N TRP A 123 -14.99 -4.89 -22.75
CA TRP A 123 -14.32 -6.07 -22.20
C TRP A 123 -14.51 -6.18 -20.68
N ASP A 124 -14.49 -5.06 -19.96
CA ASP A 124 -14.64 -5.06 -18.50
C ASP A 124 -16.03 -5.49 -18.06
N GLU A 125 -17.08 -5.01 -18.74
CA GLU A 125 -18.45 -5.47 -18.53
C GLU A 125 -18.62 -6.96 -18.87
N TYR A 126 -18.02 -7.39 -19.98
CA TYR A 126 -18.03 -8.79 -20.41
C TYR A 126 -17.38 -9.70 -19.37
N LYS A 127 -16.19 -9.30 -18.89
CA LYS A 127 -15.44 -10.00 -17.84
C LYS A 127 -16.19 -10.01 -16.51
N ALA A 128 -16.82 -8.90 -16.12
CA ALA A 128 -17.63 -8.82 -14.90
C ALA A 128 -18.82 -9.79 -14.96
N ARG A 129 -19.48 -9.90 -16.13
CA ARG A 129 -20.56 -10.85 -16.33
C ARG A 129 -20.08 -12.31 -16.23
N LEU A 130 -18.94 -12.65 -16.83
CA LEU A 130 -18.33 -13.99 -16.68
C LEU A 130 -17.95 -14.28 -15.22
N LYS A 131 -17.39 -13.29 -14.50
CA LYS A 131 -17.05 -13.41 -13.06
C LYS A 131 -18.30 -13.67 -12.22
N SER A 132 -19.44 -13.06 -12.55
CA SER A 132 -20.72 -13.31 -11.85
C SER A 132 -21.24 -14.75 -12.00
N LEU A 133 -20.82 -15.46 -13.05
CA LEU A 133 -21.12 -16.87 -13.28
C LEU A 133 -20.06 -17.82 -12.65
N GLY A 134 -19.07 -17.27 -11.96
CA GLY A 134 -17.95 -18.03 -11.39
C GLY A 134 -16.86 -18.43 -12.40
N ILE A 135 -16.91 -17.90 -13.63
CA ILE A 135 -15.90 -18.19 -14.66
C ILE A 135 -14.76 -17.17 -14.55
N LEU A 136 -13.69 -17.56 -13.86
CA LEU A 136 -12.47 -16.77 -13.73
C LEU A 136 -11.54 -16.98 -14.94
N VAL A 137 -11.71 -16.15 -15.97
CA VAL A 137 -10.92 -16.17 -17.22
C VAL A 137 -9.40 -16.09 -16.96
N ASN A 138 -9.02 -15.33 -15.93
CA ASN A 138 -7.63 -15.10 -15.57
C ASN A 138 -6.94 -16.37 -15.02
N ALA A 139 -7.63 -17.12 -14.15
CA ALA A 139 -7.08 -18.26 -13.41
C ALA A 139 -6.90 -19.53 -14.25
N ARG A 140 -7.61 -19.67 -15.38
CA ARG A 140 -7.54 -20.82 -16.32
C ARG A 140 -7.80 -22.21 -15.72
N ASN A 141 -8.33 -22.31 -14.52
CA ASN A 141 -8.59 -23.59 -13.87
C ASN A 141 -9.44 -24.58 -14.68
N PHE A 142 -10.22 -24.08 -15.63
CA PHE A 142 -11.16 -24.88 -16.42
C PHE A 142 -10.59 -25.31 -17.79
N LEU A 143 -9.38 -24.89 -18.18
CA LEU A 143 -8.74 -25.26 -19.43
C LEU A 143 -7.41 -25.95 -19.16
N VAL A 144 -7.27 -27.16 -19.68
CA VAL A 144 -6.02 -27.91 -19.65
C VAL A 144 -5.66 -28.28 -21.08
N PHE A 145 -4.64 -27.62 -21.63
CA PHE A 145 -4.11 -27.96 -22.94
C PHE A 145 -3.20 -29.19 -22.84
N GLN A 146 -2.92 -29.77 -24.01
CA GLN A 146 -1.94 -30.84 -24.11
C GLN A 146 -0.56 -30.32 -23.66
N GLY A 147 0.05 -31.00 -22.67
CA GLY A 147 1.32 -30.60 -22.07
C GLY A 147 1.18 -29.67 -20.84
N ASP A 148 0.00 -29.13 -20.56
CA ASP A 148 -0.20 -28.26 -19.38
C ASP A 148 -0.01 -29.02 -18.08
N VAL A 149 -0.36 -30.32 -18.04
CA VAL A 149 -0.19 -31.15 -16.84
C VAL A 149 1.27 -31.25 -16.42
N GLU A 150 2.17 -31.49 -17.38
CA GLU A 150 3.62 -31.52 -17.16
C GLU A 150 4.17 -30.13 -16.82
N SER A 151 3.65 -29.09 -17.47
CA SER A 151 4.01 -27.71 -17.16
C SER A 151 3.63 -27.35 -15.73
N ILE A 152 2.41 -27.66 -15.28
CA ILE A 152 1.95 -27.38 -13.92
C ILE A 152 2.79 -28.15 -12.89
N ALA A 153 3.12 -29.42 -13.18
CA ALA A 153 3.96 -30.23 -12.29
C ALA A 153 5.40 -29.70 -12.17
N SER A 154 5.92 -29.01 -13.18
CA SER A 154 7.28 -28.45 -13.21
C SER A 154 7.36 -26.98 -12.76
N LYS A 155 6.26 -26.36 -12.34
CA LYS A 155 6.25 -24.96 -11.87
C LYS A 155 6.99 -24.79 -10.55
N ASN A 156 7.63 -23.64 -10.41
CA ASN A 156 8.23 -23.23 -9.15
C ASN A 156 7.16 -23.01 -8.06
N PRO A 157 7.48 -23.24 -6.78
CA PRO A 157 6.55 -23.02 -5.67
C PRO A 157 5.92 -21.62 -5.65
N LYS A 158 6.69 -20.59 -6.02
CA LYS A 158 6.21 -19.20 -6.11
C LYS A 158 5.15 -19.00 -7.19
N GLU A 159 5.26 -19.69 -8.32
CA GLU A 159 4.28 -19.62 -9.40
C GLU A 159 3.01 -20.39 -9.02
N LEU A 160 3.16 -21.49 -8.28
CA LEU A 160 2.04 -22.24 -7.76
C LEU A 160 1.26 -21.44 -6.71
N THR A 161 1.95 -20.73 -5.81
CA THR A 161 1.28 -19.83 -4.85
C THR A 161 0.57 -18.69 -5.56
N ALA A 162 1.17 -18.11 -6.60
CA ALA A 162 0.52 -17.07 -7.39
C ALA A 162 -0.75 -17.58 -8.11
N LEU A 163 -0.70 -18.82 -8.64
CA LEU A 163 -1.89 -19.45 -9.20
C LEU A 163 -2.98 -19.61 -8.13
N LEU A 164 -2.65 -20.07 -6.93
CA LEU A 164 -3.61 -20.21 -5.83
C LEU A 164 -4.22 -18.87 -5.41
N GLU A 165 -3.41 -17.80 -5.30
CA GLU A 165 -3.88 -16.44 -4.99
C GLU A 165 -4.85 -15.90 -6.04
N GLN A 166 -4.60 -16.24 -7.30
CA GLN A 166 -5.45 -15.85 -8.42
C GLN A 166 -6.80 -16.59 -8.40
N ILE A 167 -6.79 -17.85 -7.97
CA ILE A 167 -8.00 -18.67 -7.82
C ILE A 167 -8.84 -18.21 -6.63
N SER A 168 -8.19 -17.88 -5.51
CA SER A 168 -8.87 -17.36 -4.33
C SER A 168 -9.43 -15.95 -4.54
N GLY A 169 -8.97 -15.25 -5.59
CA GLY A 169 -9.31 -13.85 -5.84
C GLY A 169 -8.57 -12.87 -4.91
N SER A 170 -7.66 -13.38 -4.08
CA SER A 170 -6.84 -12.58 -3.15
C SER A 170 -5.86 -11.65 -3.89
N GLU A 171 -5.56 -11.96 -5.15
CA GLU A 171 -4.70 -11.13 -6.01
C GLU A 171 -5.21 -9.67 -6.12
N GLU A 172 -6.52 -9.44 -6.13
CA GLU A 172 -7.10 -8.08 -6.24
C GLU A 172 -6.76 -7.22 -5.01
N LEU A 173 -6.64 -7.83 -3.82
CA LEU A 173 -6.35 -7.15 -2.56
C LEU A 173 -4.85 -6.99 -2.29
N LYS A 174 -4.00 -7.65 -3.08
CA LYS A 174 -2.55 -7.65 -2.86
C LYS A 174 -1.95 -6.25 -2.96
N ARG A 175 -2.41 -5.46 -3.93
CA ARG A 175 -1.96 -4.07 -4.13
C ARG A 175 -2.30 -3.18 -2.94
N ASP A 176 -3.55 -3.26 -2.48
CA ASP A 176 -4.02 -2.48 -1.34
C ASP A 176 -3.28 -2.89 -0.07
N TYR A 177 -3.01 -4.20 0.10
CA TYR A 177 -2.21 -4.73 1.20
C TYR A 177 -0.78 -4.18 1.19
N GLU A 178 -0.07 -4.26 0.05
CA GLU A 178 1.30 -3.76 -0.10
C GLU A 178 1.38 -2.24 0.16
N GLN A 179 0.38 -1.47 -0.29
CA GLN A 179 0.30 -0.04 -0.04
C GLN A 179 0.10 0.27 1.45
N LEU A 180 -0.87 -0.38 2.10
CA LEU A 180 -1.16 -0.19 3.52
C LEU A 180 0.01 -0.65 4.41
N GLU A 181 0.72 -1.70 4.01
CA GLU A 181 1.92 -2.17 4.70
C GLU A 181 3.05 -1.12 4.64
N ALA A 182 3.25 -0.50 3.48
CA ALA A 182 4.22 0.59 3.33
C ALA A 182 3.84 1.83 4.15
N GLU A 183 2.56 2.23 4.13
CA GLU A 183 2.05 3.35 4.93
C GLU A 183 2.19 3.09 6.44
N LYS A 184 1.92 1.85 6.87
CA LYS A 184 2.13 1.40 8.24
C LYS A 184 3.59 1.51 8.65
N ALA A 185 4.53 1.03 7.82
CA ALA A 185 5.96 1.10 8.11
C ALA A 185 6.45 2.55 8.30
N VAL A 186 5.98 3.47 7.44
CA VAL A 186 6.30 4.90 7.54
C VAL A 186 5.72 5.52 8.82
N ALA A 187 4.49 5.14 9.21
CA ALA A 187 3.88 5.61 10.44
C ALA A 187 4.62 5.11 11.69
N GLU A 188 5.06 3.85 11.68
CA GLU A 188 5.87 3.25 12.75
C GLU A 188 7.22 3.96 12.90
N GLU A 189 7.91 4.27 11.80
CA GLU A 189 9.18 5.02 11.82
C GLU A 189 8.98 6.43 12.40
N LYS A 190 7.94 7.15 11.96
CA LYS A 190 7.62 8.49 12.48
C LYS A 190 7.30 8.45 13.97
N SER A 191 6.55 7.45 14.42
CA SER A 191 6.22 7.24 15.83
C SER A 191 7.48 6.97 16.66
N ALA A 192 8.37 6.10 16.17
CA ALA A 192 9.65 5.80 16.82
C ALA A 192 10.53 7.05 16.95
N LEU A 193 10.66 7.85 15.89
CA LEU A 193 11.42 9.11 15.90
C LEU A 193 10.82 10.14 16.86
N ALA A 194 9.49 10.30 16.88
CA ALA A 194 8.82 11.20 17.80
C ALA A 194 9.04 10.79 19.26
N TYR A 195 9.00 9.48 19.54
CA TYR A 195 9.29 8.94 20.87
C TYR A 195 10.75 9.18 21.29
N GLN A 196 11.70 8.99 20.38
CA GLN A 196 13.11 9.29 20.63
C GLN A 196 13.33 10.78 20.93
N LYS A 197 12.77 11.68 20.12
CA LYS A 197 12.85 13.14 20.35
C LYS A 197 12.27 13.53 21.70
N LYS A 198 11.09 12.99 22.05
CA LYS A 198 10.45 13.23 23.35
C LYS A 198 11.37 12.77 24.49
N ARG A 199 12.01 11.61 24.36
CA ARG A 199 12.95 11.09 25.37
C ARG A 199 14.16 12.00 25.54
N THR A 200 14.74 12.49 24.45
CA THR A 200 15.85 13.45 24.48
C THR A 200 15.45 14.75 25.17
N VAL A 201 14.31 15.35 24.79
CA VAL A 201 13.81 16.59 25.40
C VAL A 201 13.54 16.41 26.91
N VAL A 202 13.00 15.26 27.33
CA VAL A 202 12.78 14.96 28.75
C VAL A 202 14.10 14.86 29.52
N LEU A 203 15.13 14.24 28.94
CA LEU A 203 16.46 14.16 29.54
C LEU A 203 17.12 15.55 29.65
N GLU A 204 17.09 16.35 28.59
CA GLU A 204 17.60 17.72 28.58
C GLU A 204 16.89 18.59 29.62
N ARG A 205 15.55 18.47 29.72
CA ARG A 205 14.76 19.18 30.73
C ARG A 205 15.17 18.81 32.15
N LYS A 206 15.48 17.53 32.41
CA LYS A 206 15.96 17.06 33.72
C LYS A 206 17.33 17.66 34.05
N GLN A 207 18.28 17.60 33.11
CA GLN A 207 19.61 18.19 33.28
C GLN A 207 19.54 19.71 33.53
N LYS A 208 18.72 20.42 32.76
CA LYS A 208 18.53 21.87 32.95
C LYS A 208 17.90 22.22 34.29
N LYS A 209 17.01 21.35 34.81
CA LYS A 209 16.43 21.52 36.14
C LYS A 209 17.48 21.34 37.24
N GLU A 210 18.34 20.32 37.13
CA GLU A 210 19.44 20.07 38.06
C GLU A 210 20.44 21.25 38.06
N GLN A 211 20.85 21.73 36.89
CA GLN A 211 21.72 22.92 36.76
C GLN A 211 21.10 24.17 37.40
N LYS A 212 19.79 24.37 37.23
CA LYS A 212 19.06 25.50 37.85
C LYS A 212 19.06 25.40 39.37
N GLU A 213 18.77 24.21 39.93
CA GLU A 213 18.76 23.99 41.37
C GLU A 213 20.15 24.19 42.00
N GLU A 214 21.21 23.79 41.31
CA GLU A 214 22.59 24.01 41.76
C GLU A 214 22.98 25.50 41.74
N ALA A 215 22.62 26.22 40.66
CA ALA A 215 22.83 27.66 40.59
C ALA A 215 22.05 28.42 41.68
N GLU A 216 20.79 28.06 41.94
CA GLU A 216 19.99 28.65 43.01
C GLU A 216 20.60 28.38 44.40
N LYS A 217 21.14 27.18 44.64
CA LYS A 217 21.86 26.86 45.88
C LYS A 217 23.12 27.72 46.03
N HIS A 218 23.88 27.90 44.94
CA HIS A 218 25.09 28.72 44.95
C HIS A 218 24.78 30.18 45.28
N ILE A 219 23.74 30.76 44.65
CA ILE A 219 23.28 32.13 44.93
C ILE A 219 22.85 32.25 46.40
N ARG A 220 22.05 31.31 46.93
CA ARG A 220 21.64 31.32 48.34
C ARG A 220 22.81 31.26 49.32
N LEU A 221 23.85 30.49 49.01
CA LEU A 221 25.07 30.41 49.83
C LEU A 221 25.87 31.71 49.77
N GLN A 222 25.96 32.36 48.60
CA GLN A 222 26.54 33.69 48.45
C GLN A 222 25.78 34.74 49.26
N ASP A 223 24.45 34.76 49.19
CA ASP A 223 23.62 35.69 49.97
C ASP A 223 23.83 35.50 51.48
N ARG A 224 23.94 34.25 51.94
CA ARG A 224 24.27 33.96 53.35
C ARG A 224 25.66 34.43 53.73
N LEU A 225 26.66 34.23 52.87
CA LEU A 225 28.01 34.73 53.09
C LEU A 225 28.04 36.26 53.20
N VAL A 226 27.34 36.96 52.29
CA VAL A 226 27.21 38.43 52.32
C VAL A 226 26.46 38.90 53.55
N CYS A 227 25.38 38.22 53.94
CA CYS A 227 24.63 38.55 55.15
C CYS A 227 25.48 38.32 56.41
N PHE A 228 26.29 37.25 56.44
CA PHE A 228 27.18 36.94 57.55
C PHE A 228 28.34 37.94 57.65
N THR A 229 28.99 38.30 56.53
CA THR A 229 30.02 39.35 56.52
C THR A 229 29.43 40.71 56.88
N GLY A 230 28.23 41.03 56.41
CA GLY A 230 27.49 42.24 56.79
C GLY A 230 27.14 42.28 58.28
N PHE A 231 26.72 41.15 58.87
CA PHE A 231 26.46 41.03 60.30
C PHE A 231 27.74 41.27 61.12
N PHE A 232 28.84 40.60 60.75
CA PHE A 232 30.15 40.79 61.40
C PHE A 232 30.66 42.23 61.27
N LEU A 233 30.53 42.85 60.09
CA LEU A 233 30.86 44.27 59.90
C LEU A 233 30.02 45.17 60.80
N SER A 234 28.72 44.90 60.94
CA SER A 234 27.84 45.67 61.82
C SER A 234 28.21 45.54 63.30
N GLU A 235 28.62 44.34 63.74
CA GLU A 235 29.14 44.09 65.09
C GLU A 235 30.48 44.79 65.30
N PHE A 236 31.38 44.75 64.32
CA PHE A 236 32.69 45.40 64.39
C PHE A 236 32.59 46.93 64.42
N ILE A 237 31.61 47.51 63.71
CA ILE A 237 31.30 48.95 63.76
C ILE A 237 30.73 49.32 65.13
N LYS A 238 29.79 48.53 65.67
CA LYS A 238 29.26 48.74 67.04
C LYS A 238 30.37 48.65 68.10
N PHE A 239 31.30 47.71 67.95
CA PHE A 239 32.45 47.58 68.84
C PHE A 239 33.39 48.80 68.75
N ASN A 240 33.71 49.28 67.54
CA ASN A 240 34.53 50.48 67.36
C ASN A 240 33.86 51.76 67.90
N GLN A 241 32.54 51.90 67.74
CA GLN A 241 31.82 53.03 68.34
C GLN A 241 31.87 52.97 69.87
N ASN A 242 31.76 51.79 70.49
CA ASN A 242 31.94 51.62 71.94
C ASN A 242 33.37 51.93 72.40
N VAL A 243 34.40 51.54 71.64
CA VAL A 243 35.80 51.86 71.95
C VAL A 243 36.09 53.36 71.79
N SER A 244 35.51 54.01 70.78
CA SER A 244 35.58 55.47 70.62
C SER A 244 34.85 56.21 71.73
N PHE A 245 33.72 55.66 72.22
CA PHE A 245 33.01 56.17 73.38
C PHE A 245 33.84 56.07 74.68
N ILE A 246 34.56 54.96 74.87
CA ILE A 246 35.47 54.76 76.01
C ILE A 246 36.70 55.69 75.92
N SER A 247 37.25 55.90 74.72
CA SER A 247 38.36 56.83 74.49
C SER A 247 37.96 58.30 74.73
N CYS A 248 36.72 58.68 74.39
CA CYS A 248 36.19 60.02 74.64
C CYS A 248 35.88 60.29 76.14
N VAL A 249 35.59 59.24 76.93
CA VAL A 249 35.34 59.35 78.38
C VAL A 249 36.64 59.38 79.21
N MET A 250 37.73 58.76 78.74
CA MET A 250 39.03 58.76 79.43
C MET A 250 39.90 60.01 79.22
N LEU A 251 39.55 60.90 78.27
CA LEU A 251 40.31 62.13 77.95
C LEU A 251 39.51 63.41 78.27
N ARG A 252 39.01 63.52 79.50
CA ARG A 252 38.62 64.83 80.08
C ARG A 252 39.35 65.06 81.39
N ASN A 253 40.56 65.59 81.29
CA ASN A 253 41.13 66.47 82.31
C ASN A 253 41.64 67.76 81.62
N PRO A 254 41.36 68.96 82.17
CA PRO A 254 41.42 70.19 81.40
C PRO A 254 42.66 71.00 81.76
N THR A 255 43.73 70.93 80.97
CA THR A 255 44.74 72.00 80.90
C THR A 255 45.66 71.78 79.70
N SER A 256 45.49 72.63 78.67
CA SER A 256 46.53 73.28 77.84
C SER A 256 46.09 73.44 76.37
N GLU A 257 46.48 74.59 75.83
CA GLU A 257 46.08 75.30 74.61
C GLU A 257 46.34 74.59 73.26
N PRO A 258 45.76 75.08 72.14
CA PRO A 258 45.48 74.29 70.96
C PRO A 258 46.64 74.27 69.96
N LEU A 259 46.95 73.09 69.43
CA LEU A 259 47.74 72.92 68.21
C LEU A 259 46.85 72.36 67.11
N ASN A 260 46.65 73.17 66.08
CA ASN A 260 46.01 72.83 64.82
C ASN A 260 46.63 71.55 64.24
N PHE A 261 45.83 70.49 64.14
CA PHE A 261 46.08 69.41 63.19
C PHE A 261 44.86 69.25 62.28
N CYS A 262 45.08 69.66 61.03
CA CYS A 262 44.13 69.58 59.94
C CYS A 262 43.56 68.16 59.80
N PHE A 263 42.23 68.14 59.82
CA PHE A 263 41.37 67.13 59.22
C PHE A 263 41.88 66.70 57.84
N TRP A 264 42.13 65.41 57.66
CA TRP A 264 42.02 64.75 56.36
C TRP A 264 41.06 63.58 56.53
N LEU A 265 39.77 63.89 56.41
CA LEU A 265 38.70 62.92 56.32
C LEU A 265 38.25 62.83 54.87
N SER A 266 38.08 61.58 54.45
CA SER A 266 37.19 61.15 53.36
C SER A 266 37.70 61.33 51.94
N HIS A 267 38.31 60.28 51.41
CA HIS A 267 37.93 59.71 50.12
C HIS A 267 38.09 58.18 50.19
N ASN A 268 36.96 57.48 50.33
CA ASN A 268 36.76 56.21 49.64
C ASN A 268 35.27 55.92 49.58
N HIS A 269 34.68 56.40 48.48
CA HIS A 269 33.43 55.92 47.93
C HIS A 269 33.58 54.42 47.64
N TYR A 270 32.90 53.58 48.41
CA TYR A 270 32.47 52.27 47.93
C TYR A 270 31.01 52.40 47.55
N ILE A 271 30.76 52.49 46.24
CA ILE A 271 29.47 52.23 45.62
C ILE A 271 29.46 50.74 45.30
N VAL A 272 28.50 50.02 45.89
CA VAL A 272 27.92 48.78 45.35
C VAL A 272 26.53 49.14 44.84
#